data_AF-A0A9E5FXA1-F1
#
_entry.id   AF-A0A9E5FXA1-F1
#
_cell.length_a   1.000
_cell.length_b   1.000
_cell.length_c   1.000
_cell.angle_alpha   90.00
_cell.angle_beta   90.00
_cell.angle_gamma   90.00
#
_symmetry.space_group_name_H-M   'P 1'
#
loop_
_entity.id
_entity.type
_entity.pdbx_description
1 polymer ?
#
loop_
_entity_poly.entity_id
_entity_poly.type
_entity_poly.pdbx_seq_one_letter_code
_entity_poly.pdbx_strand_id
1 'polypeptide(L)'
;RFFDDNRWFGRPRGDTMLFAQGMVPSVSLDGQVLLEHAWQPALNPDGHGGSLKALRQAGAIDHMQASGIEHLCYFQVDNPNVHVIDPLFLGLHVAAPDSSAEMSSKSVLKRDVTEKVGVFVKAPRLTVLEYSDAPKEIAEARDASGEIVYGEGSIAIHVIGVEFIRKLTDHPLGSVLPWHRAIKKVPFVDPITGQRTDPLEPNAIKLESFVFDALHEAESPIVLRTDRVEEFAPIKNASGEDSPATSKAIQVERAVRWLKEAGIPVPCHANGQPDCVVEISPLTARGPEDLRRTMLGKSITAGTEVLL
;
A
#
# COMPACT_ATOMS: atom_id res chain seq x y z
N ARG A 1 -21.45 -3.18 8.04
CA ARG A 1 -22.06 -4.23 7.18
C ARG A 1 -21.09 -5.36 6.88
N PHE A 2 -20.11 -5.23 5.98
CA PHE A 2 -19.22 -6.36 5.64
C PHE A 2 -18.52 -7.01 6.85
N PHE A 3 -18.00 -6.20 7.78
CA PHE A 3 -17.41 -6.71 9.04
C PHE A 3 -18.43 -7.41 9.93
N ASP A 4 -19.65 -6.86 10.06
CA ASP A 4 -20.73 -7.48 10.85
C ASP A 4 -21.16 -8.82 10.26
N ASP A 5 -21.35 -8.88 8.93
CA ASP A 5 -21.74 -10.08 8.19
C ASP A 5 -20.68 -11.20 8.33
N ASN A 6 -19.41 -10.83 8.51
CA ASN A 6 -18.29 -11.74 8.73
C ASN A 6 -17.88 -11.91 10.20
N ARG A 7 -18.75 -11.51 11.14
CA ARG A 7 -18.51 -11.63 12.60
C ARG A 7 -17.15 -11.07 13.04
N TRP A 8 -16.75 -9.96 12.43
CA TRP A 8 -15.49 -9.25 12.72
C TRP A 8 -14.24 -10.15 12.62
N PHE A 9 -14.30 -11.20 11.80
CA PHE A 9 -13.24 -12.19 11.62
C PHE A 9 -12.74 -12.80 12.95
N GLY A 10 -13.64 -12.92 13.93
CA GLY A 10 -13.32 -13.45 15.27
C GLY A 10 -12.71 -12.45 16.24
N ARG A 11 -12.55 -11.17 15.87
CA ARG A 11 -12.04 -10.12 16.76
C ARG A 11 -13.16 -9.39 17.50
N PRO A 12 -12.92 -8.89 18.72
CA PRO A 12 -13.84 -7.99 19.40
C PRO A 12 -14.10 -6.73 18.56
N ARG A 13 -15.36 -6.29 18.47
CA ARG A 13 -15.74 -5.07 17.74
C ARG A 13 -15.03 -3.81 18.26
N GLY A 14 -14.70 -3.78 19.56
CA GLY A 14 -13.99 -2.65 20.18
C GLY A 14 -12.55 -2.49 19.74
N ASP A 15 -11.93 -3.52 19.14
CA ASP A 15 -10.53 -3.50 18.71
C ASP A 15 -10.36 -2.89 17.30
N THR A 16 -11.46 -2.50 16.64
CA THR A 16 -11.44 -1.96 15.28
C THR A 16 -12.15 -0.62 15.23
N MET A 17 -11.40 0.41 14.87
CA MET A 17 -11.93 1.75 14.62
C MET A 17 -12.10 1.95 13.12
N LEU A 18 -13.32 2.26 12.69
CA LEU A 18 -13.64 2.63 11.31
C LEU A 18 -13.84 4.14 11.23
N PHE A 19 -13.15 4.79 10.30
CA PHE A 19 -13.28 6.22 10.04
C PHE A 19 -13.22 6.48 8.53
N ALA A 20 -13.74 7.62 8.09
CA ALA A 20 -13.73 8.03 6.69
C ALA A 20 -12.66 9.11 6.48
N GLN A 21 -11.98 9.04 5.34
CA GLN A 21 -11.10 10.12 4.90
C GLN A 21 -11.88 11.32 4.36
N GLY A 22 -11.18 12.43 4.19
CA GLY A 22 -11.75 13.65 3.65
C GLY A 22 -12.14 13.52 2.18
N MET A 23 -13.00 14.42 1.75
CA MET A 23 -13.38 14.57 0.35
C MET A 23 -13.10 16.01 -0.08
N VAL A 24 -12.52 16.20 -1.26
CA VAL A 24 -12.20 17.50 -1.83
C VAL A 24 -12.92 17.71 -3.17
N PRO A 25 -13.36 18.94 -3.49
CA PRO A 25 -13.99 19.23 -4.77
C PRO A 25 -13.04 19.04 -5.96
N SER A 26 -13.57 18.49 -7.05
CA SER A 26 -12.95 18.60 -8.37
C SER A 26 -13.08 20.04 -8.85
N VAL A 27 -12.02 20.60 -9.40
CA VAL A 27 -12.06 21.93 -10.01
C VAL A 27 -11.78 21.84 -11.50
N SER A 28 -12.42 22.67 -12.30
CA SER A 28 -12.13 22.81 -13.73
C SER A 28 -10.74 23.40 -13.94
N LEU A 29 -10.26 23.39 -15.19
CA LEU A 29 -8.95 23.94 -15.54
C LEU A 29 -8.84 25.46 -15.32
N ASP A 30 -9.98 26.16 -15.31
CA ASP A 30 -10.12 27.59 -14.98
C ASP A 30 -10.42 27.85 -13.48
N GLY A 31 -10.39 26.80 -12.64
CA GLY A 31 -10.47 26.90 -11.19
C GLY A 31 -11.88 26.96 -10.59
N GLN A 32 -12.92 26.66 -11.37
CA GLN A 32 -14.30 26.58 -10.88
C GLN A 32 -14.59 25.21 -10.28
N VAL A 33 -15.35 25.16 -9.19
CA VAL A 33 -15.80 23.88 -8.62
C VAL A 33 -16.77 23.21 -9.58
N LEU A 34 -16.49 21.96 -9.94
CA LEU A 34 -17.41 21.15 -10.72
C LEU A 34 -18.54 20.61 -9.84
N LEU A 35 -19.71 20.47 -10.44
CA LEU A 35 -20.93 20.00 -9.77
C LEU A 35 -21.32 18.62 -10.28
N GLU A 36 -21.59 17.68 -9.38
CA GLU A 36 -22.17 16.36 -9.73
C GLU A 36 -23.69 16.47 -9.92
N HIS A 37 -24.32 17.36 -9.15
CA HIS A 37 -25.71 17.80 -9.29
C HIS A 37 -25.77 19.32 -9.10
N ALA A 38 -26.85 19.98 -9.54
CA ALA A 38 -26.97 21.44 -9.50
C ALA A 38 -26.71 22.09 -8.11
N TRP A 39 -26.85 21.32 -7.03
CA TRP A 39 -26.63 21.74 -5.64
C TRP A 39 -25.49 20.98 -4.93
N GLN A 40 -24.76 20.11 -5.63
CA GLN A 40 -23.77 19.22 -5.03
C GLN A 40 -22.44 19.26 -5.79
N PRO A 41 -21.32 19.63 -5.12
CA PRO A 41 -20.00 19.54 -5.72
C PRO A 41 -19.63 18.10 -6.12
N ALA A 42 -18.92 17.97 -7.24
CA ALA A 42 -18.28 16.71 -7.63
C ALA A 42 -17.04 16.49 -6.75
N LEU A 43 -17.19 15.66 -5.72
CA LEU A 43 -16.14 15.39 -4.73
C LEU A 43 -15.30 14.17 -5.10
N ASN A 44 -14.05 14.13 -4.64
CA ASN A 44 -13.19 12.96 -4.68
C ASN A 44 -12.48 12.78 -3.33
N PRO A 45 -12.03 11.57 -3.01
CA PRO A 45 -11.13 11.36 -1.89
C PRO A 45 -9.90 12.27 -1.96
N ASP A 46 -9.40 12.71 -0.82
CA ASP A 46 -8.28 13.65 -0.70
C ASP A 46 -6.88 13.00 -0.82
N GLY A 47 -6.82 11.84 -1.47
CA GLY A 47 -5.61 11.01 -1.62
C GLY A 47 -5.26 10.25 -0.34
N HIS A 48 -4.38 9.26 -0.48
CA HIS A 48 -4.03 8.37 0.63
C HIS A 48 -3.25 9.08 1.76
N GLY A 49 -2.64 10.25 1.51
CA GLY A 49 -2.08 11.12 2.54
C GLY A 49 -3.14 11.75 3.46
N GLY A 50 -4.38 11.90 2.97
CA GLY A 50 -5.51 12.41 3.74
C GLY A 50 -5.91 11.50 4.90
N SER A 51 -5.53 10.22 4.84
CA SER A 51 -5.72 9.26 5.93
C SER A 51 -5.06 9.70 7.25
N LEU A 52 -3.92 10.39 7.21
CA LEU A 52 -3.25 10.87 8.43
C LEU A 52 -4.08 11.97 9.12
N LYS A 53 -4.61 12.91 8.33
CA LYS A 53 -5.55 13.93 8.81
C LYS A 53 -6.83 13.31 9.34
N ALA A 54 -7.34 12.29 8.66
CA ALA A 54 -8.56 11.58 9.06
C ALA A 54 -8.39 10.85 10.41
N LEU A 55 -7.20 10.27 10.68
CA LEU A 55 -6.87 9.70 12.00
C LEU A 55 -7.02 10.74 13.12
N ARG A 56 -6.47 11.95 12.92
CA ARG A 56 -6.61 13.04 13.90
C ARG A 56 -8.07 13.43 14.09
N GLN A 57 -8.80 13.68 13.00
CA GLN A 57 -10.19 14.13 13.06
C GLN A 57 -11.13 13.11 13.70
N ALA A 58 -10.84 11.82 13.53
CA ALA A 58 -11.60 10.75 14.14
C ALA A 58 -11.28 10.54 15.64
N GLY A 59 -10.25 11.20 16.18
CA GLY A 59 -9.76 10.97 17.54
C GLY A 59 -8.91 9.70 17.69
N ALA A 60 -8.45 9.11 16.58
CA ALA A 60 -7.66 7.88 16.60
C ALA A 60 -6.27 8.11 17.22
N ILE A 61 -5.67 9.30 17.01
CA ILE A 61 -4.38 9.67 17.62
C ILE A 61 -4.49 9.68 19.15
N ASP A 62 -5.51 10.37 19.68
CA ASP A 62 -5.74 10.46 21.13
C ASP A 62 -6.02 9.07 21.73
N HIS A 63 -6.79 8.24 21.02
CA HIS A 63 -7.06 6.86 21.43
C HIS A 63 -5.78 6.01 21.47
N MET A 64 -4.91 6.13 20.46
CA MET A 64 -3.63 5.43 20.42
C MET A 64 -2.75 5.82 21.60
N GLN A 65 -2.61 7.13 21.87
CA GLN A 65 -1.85 7.64 23.01
C GLN A 65 -2.41 7.14 24.35
N ALA A 66 -3.74 7.22 24.55
CA ALA A 66 -4.39 6.73 25.77
C ALA A 66 -4.22 5.22 25.98
N SER A 67 -4.01 4.47 24.90
CA SER A 67 -3.80 3.02 24.90
C SER A 67 -2.32 2.62 24.96
N GLY A 68 -1.40 3.59 25.02
CA GLY A 68 0.05 3.32 25.02
C GLY A 68 0.60 2.82 23.68
N ILE A 69 -0.10 3.10 22.57
CA ILE A 69 0.35 2.77 21.21
C ILE A 69 1.28 3.88 20.73
N GLU A 70 2.51 3.52 20.40
CA GLU A 70 3.57 4.46 19.96
C GLU A 70 3.78 4.46 18.45
N HIS A 71 3.47 3.36 17.77
CA HIS A 71 3.73 3.18 16.34
C HIS A 71 2.51 2.59 15.61
N LEU A 72 2.28 3.07 14.39
CA LEU A 72 1.23 2.61 13.49
C LEU A 72 1.86 1.86 12.31
N CYS A 73 1.38 0.64 12.02
CA CYS A 73 1.63 -0.03 10.75
C CYS A 73 0.59 0.42 9.73
N TYR A 74 1.05 0.96 8.59
CA TYR A 74 0.23 1.43 7.49
C TYR A 74 0.49 0.60 6.23
N PHE A 75 -0.56 0.28 5.49
CA PHE A 75 -0.46 -0.40 4.20
C PHE A 75 -1.70 -0.15 3.33
N GLN A 76 -1.59 -0.40 2.02
CA GLN A 76 -2.72 -0.39 1.09
C GLN A 76 -3.44 -1.74 1.07
N VAL A 77 -4.78 -1.69 1.01
CA VAL A 77 -5.64 -2.89 1.11
C VAL A 77 -5.52 -3.85 -0.08
N ASP A 78 -4.95 -3.39 -1.19
CA ASP A 78 -4.86 -4.13 -2.45
C ASP A 78 -3.76 -5.20 -2.47
N ASN A 79 -2.94 -5.31 -1.42
CA ASN A 79 -1.85 -6.29 -1.32
C ASN A 79 -2.16 -7.38 -0.27
N PRO A 80 -2.59 -8.59 -0.68
CA PRO A 80 -2.85 -9.70 0.24
C PRO A 80 -1.61 -10.24 0.96
N ASN A 81 -0.41 -10.02 0.41
CA ASN A 81 0.86 -10.52 0.99
C ASN A 81 1.46 -9.59 2.06
N VAL A 82 0.78 -8.50 2.41
CA VAL A 82 1.30 -7.58 3.42
C VAL A 82 1.56 -8.30 4.75
N HIS A 83 2.78 -8.16 5.26
CA HIS A 83 3.12 -8.58 6.62
C HIS A 83 2.66 -7.51 7.61
N VAL A 84 1.40 -7.62 8.06
CA VAL A 84 0.81 -6.69 9.02
C VAL A 84 1.54 -6.80 10.37
N ILE A 85 2.09 -5.68 10.84
CA ILE A 85 2.88 -5.60 12.09
C ILE A 85 4.08 -6.57 12.05
N ASP A 86 4.91 -6.45 11.00
CA ASP A 86 6.17 -7.18 10.88
C ASP A 86 7.15 -6.82 12.03
N PRO A 87 7.51 -7.77 12.92
CA PRO A 87 8.42 -7.51 14.04
C PRO A 87 9.83 -7.10 13.62
N LEU A 88 10.34 -7.61 12.48
CA LEU A 88 11.67 -7.23 11.99
C LEU A 88 11.66 -5.76 11.58
N PHE A 89 10.66 -5.37 10.78
CA PHE A 89 10.51 -4.01 10.32
C PHE A 89 10.22 -3.02 11.46
N LEU A 90 9.36 -3.39 12.42
CA LEU A 90 9.12 -2.59 13.62
C LEU A 90 10.39 -2.45 14.47
N GLY A 91 11.14 -3.55 14.66
CA GLY A 91 12.41 -3.54 15.38
C GLY A 91 13.44 -2.61 14.75
N LEU A 92 13.57 -2.64 13.42
CA LEU A 92 14.42 -1.70 12.68
C LEU A 92 13.95 -0.25 12.85
N HIS A 93 12.65 0.00 12.75
CA HIS A 93 12.06 1.32 12.93
C HIS A 93 12.39 1.93 14.31
N VAL A 94 12.32 1.14 15.39
CA VAL A 94 12.49 1.66 16.76
C VAL A 94 13.92 1.60 17.30
N ALA A 95 14.73 0.65 16.84
CA ALA A 95 16.02 0.33 17.49
C ALA A 95 17.25 0.56 16.60
N ALA A 96 17.08 0.80 15.29
CA ALA A 96 18.23 1.07 14.43
C ALA A 96 18.88 2.42 14.83
N PRO A 97 20.22 2.49 14.99
CA PRO A 97 20.91 3.70 15.46
C PRO A 97 20.71 4.95 14.59
N ASP A 98 20.39 4.73 13.31
CA ASP A 98 20.12 5.73 12.29
C ASP A 98 18.62 5.92 12.03
N SER A 99 17.74 5.34 12.84
CA SER A 99 16.30 5.62 12.77
C SER A 99 15.90 6.78 13.68
N SER A 100 15.06 7.66 13.15
CA SER A 100 14.32 8.66 13.94
C SER A 100 13.05 8.11 14.59
N ALA A 101 12.62 6.89 14.23
CA ALA A 101 11.32 6.31 14.58
C ALA A 101 10.10 7.19 14.20
N GLU A 102 10.28 8.19 13.33
CA GLU A 102 9.19 9.02 12.82
C GLU A 102 8.45 8.29 11.69
N MET A 103 9.17 7.82 10.68
CA MET A 103 8.61 7.04 9.58
C MET A 103 9.65 6.08 8.99
N SER A 104 9.21 4.89 8.59
CA SER A 104 10.01 3.93 7.83
C SER A 104 9.14 3.28 6.77
N SER A 105 9.75 2.81 5.68
CA SER A 105 9.04 2.22 4.54
C SER A 105 9.64 0.90 4.10
N LYS A 106 8.84 0.05 3.45
CA LYS A 106 9.34 -1.11 2.72
C LYS A 106 9.46 -0.82 1.23
N SER A 107 10.46 -1.45 0.60
CA SER A 107 10.66 -1.44 -0.83
C SER A 107 10.79 -2.85 -1.40
N VAL A 108 10.51 -2.98 -2.69
CA VAL A 108 10.93 -4.15 -3.49
C VAL A 108 11.73 -3.66 -4.69
N LEU A 109 12.63 -4.51 -5.18
CA LEU A 109 13.31 -4.22 -6.43
C LEU A 109 12.31 -4.20 -7.59
N LYS A 110 12.39 -3.16 -8.42
CA LYS A 110 11.69 -3.09 -9.70
C LYS A 110 12.04 -4.30 -10.56
N ARG A 111 11.02 -4.88 -11.23
CA ARG A 111 11.20 -5.96 -12.21
C ARG A 111 11.95 -5.46 -13.44
N ASP A 112 11.58 -4.26 -13.89
CA ASP A 112 12.20 -3.58 -15.01
C ASP A 112 11.89 -2.08 -14.96
N VAL A 113 12.48 -1.31 -15.87
CA VAL A 113 12.35 0.15 -15.91
C VAL A 113 10.92 0.64 -16.17
N THR A 114 10.08 -0.18 -16.80
CA THR A 114 8.70 0.14 -17.18
C THR A 114 7.67 -0.15 -16.08
N GLU A 115 8.07 -0.81 -14.99
CA GLU A 115 7.17 -1.07 -13.86
C GLU A 115 6.62 0.24 -13.26
N LYS A 116 5.30 0.33 -13.17
CA LYS A 116 4.55 1.50 -12.66
C LYS A 116 4.50 1.50 -11.13
N VAL A 117 5.66 1.77 -10.54
CA VAL A 117 5.84 1.91 -9.10
C VAL A 117 6.68 3.15 -8.83
N GLY A 118 6.24 3.97 -7.86
CA GLY A 118 7.06 5.07 -7.37
C GLY A 118 8.37 4.56 -6.78
N VAL A 119 9.44 5.32 -6.89
CA VAL A 119 10.79 4.91 -6.47
C VAL A 119 11.32 5.77 -5.34
N PHE A 120 11.99 5.17 -4.37
CA PHE A 120 12.67 5.90 -3.31
C PHE A 120 13.88 6.64 -3.89
N VAL A 121 13.94 7.95 -3.65
CA VAL A 121 15.04 8.83 -4.07
C VAL A 121 15.39 9.78 -2.94
N LYS A 122 16.60 10.35 -2.99
CA LYS A 122 17.05 11.36 -2.03
C LYS A 122 17.34 12.68 -2.73
N ALA A 123 16.52 13.70 -2.47
CA ALA A 123 16.65 15.01 -3.11
C ALA A 123 16.03 16.17 -2.29
N PRO A 124 16.76 16.80 -1.33
CA PRO A 124 17.94 16.35 -0.60
C PRO A 124 17.62 15.37 0.55
N ARG A 125 16.33 15.23 0.88
CA ARG A 125 15.78 14.27 1.85
C ARG A 125 15.17 13.08 1.13
N LEU A 126 14.95 11.99 1.85
CA LEU A 126 14.27 10.81 1.31
C LEU A 126 12.84 11.19 0.90
N THR A 127 12.45 10.78 -0.30
CA THR A 127 11.09 10.92 -0.81
C THR A 127 10.79 9.77 -1.79
N VAL A 128 9.55 9.68 -2.22
CA VAL A 128 9.14 8.81 -3.33
C VAL A 128 8.88 9.67 -4.55
N LEU A 129 9.57 9.37 -5.64
CA LEU A 129 9.27 9.93 -6.95
C LEU A 129 8.24 9.01 -7.62
N GLU A 130 7.00 9.49 -7.75
CA GLU A 130 5.92 8.72 -8.34
C GLU A 130 6.20 8.44 -9.83
N TYR A 131 5.78 7.27 -10.33
CA TYR A 131 6.11 6.86 -11.71
C TYR A 131 5.52 7.81 -12.77
N SER A 132 4.41 8.50 -12.45
CA SER A 132 3.79 9.47 -13.35
C SER A 132 4.57 10.79 -13.47
N ASP A 133 5.38 11.11 -12.46
CA ASP A 133 6.15 12.35 -12.37
C ASP A 133 7.64 12.14 -12.66
N ALA A 134 8.08 10.88 -12.76
CA ALA A 134 9.47 10.52 -13.03
C ALA A 134 9.88 10.88 -14.47
N PRO A 135 10.92 11.72 -14.67
CA PRO A 135 11.51 11.93 -15.99
C PRO A 135 12.02 10.60 -16.58
N LYS A 136 11.95 10.46 -17.91
CA LYS A 136 12.35 9.23 -18.61
C LYS A 136 13.79 8.84 -18.29
N GLU A 137 14.67 9.82 -18.18
CA GLU A 137 16.09 9.64 -17.88
C GLU A 137 16.32 9.03 -16.50
N ILE A 138 15.45 9.33 -15.53
CA ILE A 138 15.47 8.74 -14.19
C ILE A 138 14.80 7.36 -14.21
N ALA A 139 13.64 7.23 -14.84
CA ALA A 139 12.88 5.98 -14.90
C ALA A 139 13.65 4.84 -15.59
N GLU A 140 14.42 5.17 -16.64
CA GLU A 140 15.19 4.22 -17.46
C GLU A 140 16.69 4.20 -17.12
N ALA A 141 17.12 4.91 -16.07
CA ALA A 141 18.53 5.00 -15.69
C ALA A 141 19.13 3.62 -15.38
N ARG A 142 20.26 3.32 -16.03
CA ARG A 142 21.08 2.14 -15.77
C ARG A 142 22.51 2.52 -15.44
N ASP A 143 23.14 1.77 -14.55
CA ASP A 143 24.55 1.93 -14.22
C ASP A 143 25.47 1.26 -15.26
N ALA A 144 26.78 1.32 -15.03
CA ALA A 144 27.78 0.74 -15.93
C ALA A 144 27.69 -0.80 -16.06
N SER A 145 27.08 -1.49 -15.08
CA SER A 145 26.79 -2.93 -15.14
C SER A 145 25.46 -3.27 -15.81
N GLY A 146 24.65 -2.25 -16.15
CA GLY A 146 23.33 -2.43 -16.74
C GLY A 146 22.21 -2.58 -15.70
N GLU A 147 22.51 -2.44 -14.41
CA GLU A 147 21.54 -2.52 -13.32
C GLU A 147 20.71 -1.24 -13.23
N ILE A 148 19.47 -1.35 -12.76
CA ILE A 148 18.56 -0.20 -12.63
C ILE A 148 19.05 0.68 -11.48
N VAL A 149 19.34 1.96 -11.76
CA VAL A 149 19.84 2.91 -10.75
C VAL A 149 18.79 3.20 -9.68
N TYR A 150 17.56 3.49 -10.12
CA TYR A 150 16.43 3.78 -9.24
C TYR A 150 15.50 2.57 -9.15
N GLY A 151 16.02 1.49 -8.56
CA GLY A 151 15.35 0.20 -8.48
C GLY A 151 14.47 -0.01 -7.24
N GLU A 152 14.57 0.85 -6.22
CA GLU A 152 13.83 0.71 -4.96
C GLU A 152 12.38 1.16 -5.10
N GLY A 153 11.49 0.25 -5.49
CA GLY A 153 10.06 0.52 -5.66
C GLY A 153 9.32 0.57 -4.33
N SER A 154 8.54 1.62 -4.12
CA SER A 154 7.64 1.77 -2.97
C SER A 154 6.45 0.85 -3.08
N ILE A 155 6.25 -0.01 -2.07
CA ILE A 155 5.09 -0.90 -1.96
C ILE A 155 4.01 -0.34 -1.02
N ALA A 156 4.12 0.94 -0.66
CA ALA A 156 3.18 1.66 0.21
C ALA A 156 2.91 0.97 1.57
N ILE A 157 3.93 0.31 2.13
CA ILE A 157 3.92 -0.25 3.49
C ILE A 157 4.86 0.60 4.35
N HIS A 158 4.32 1.14 5.46
CA HIS A 158 5.03 2.04 6.34
C HIS A 158 4.85 1.66 7.81
N VAL A 159 5.82 2.02 8.64
CA VAL A 159 5.62 2.20 10.09
C VAL A 159 5.81 3.68 10.40
N ILE A 160 4.88 4.25 11.15
CA ILE A 160 4.82 5.69 11.42
C ILE A 160 4.63 5.90 12.93
N GLY A 161 5.47 6.72 13.55
CA GLY A 161 5.32 7.09 14.95
C GLY A 161 4.06 7.91 15.19
N VAL A 162 3.30 7.61 16.24
CA VAL A 162 2.03 8.30 16.55
C VAL A 162 2.27 9.80 16.81
N GLU A 163 3.36 10.15 17.51
CA GLU A 163 3.77 11.55 17.71
C GLU A 163 4.13 12.25 16.40
N PHE A 164 4.71 11.52 15.45
CA PHE A 164 5.02 12.07 14.14
C PHE A 164 3.74 12.35 13.33
N ILE A 165 2.75 11.45 13.37
CA ILE A 165 1.43 11.70 12.77
C ILE A 165 0.79 12.95 13.39
N ARG A 166 0.88 13.10 14.73
CA ARG A 166 0.38 14.29 15.43
C ARG A 166 1.06 15.55 14.93
N LYS A 167 2.39 15.57 14.81
CA LYS A 167 3.18 16.69 14.26
C LYS A 167 2.78 17.02 12.82
N LEU A 168 2.67 16.01 11.94
CA LEU A 168 2.28 16.20 10.54
C LEU A 168 0.89 16.83 10.40
N THR A 169 -0.01 16.51 11.33
CA THR A 169 -1.41 16.95 11.29
C THR A 169 -1.67 18.18 12.15
N ASP A 170 -0.64 18.72 12.82
CA ASP A 170 -0.73 19.95 13.63
C ASP A 170 -0.50 21.20 12.79
N HIS A 171 -1.38 21.38 11.81
CA HIS A 171 -1.29 22.46 10.83
C HIS A 171 -2.68 23.08 10.60
N PRO A 172 -2.81 24.40 10.36
CA PRO A 172 -4.11 25.04 10.10
C PRO A 172 -4.90 24.45 8.93
N LEU A 173 -4.21 23.85 7.94
CA LEU A 173 -4.84 23.17 6.81
C LEU A 173 -5.18 21.69 7.09
N GLY A 174 -4.92 21.22 8.32
CA GLY A 174 -5.14 19.87 8.81
C GLY A 174 -3.97 18.90 8.56
N SER A 175 -3.06 19.23 7.66
CA SER A 175 -1.82 18.49 7.40
C SER A 175 -0.77 19.42 6.78
N VAL A 176 0.51 19.08 6.96
CA VAL A 176 1.65 19.70 6.25
C VAL A 176 1.90 19.07 4.88
N LEU A 177 1.29 17.91 4.59
CA LEU A 177 1.51 17.20 3.33
C LEU A 177 1.06 18.03 2.12
N PRO A 178 1.83 18.02 1.01
CA PRO A 178 1.49 18.79 -0.18
C PRO A 178 0.30 18.20 -0.93
N TRP A 179 -0.32 19.04 -1.76
CA TRP A 179 -1.33 18.63 -2.72
C TRP A 179 -0.70 18.38 -4.08
N HIS A 180 -0.99 17.22 -4.66
CA HIS A 180 -0.64 16.85 -6.01
C HIS A 180 -1.82 17.03 -6.95
N ARG A 181 -1.54 17.42 -8.19
CA ARG A 181 -2.55 17.70 -9.21
C ARG A 181 -2.64 16.54 -10.20
N ALA A 182 -3.82 15.92 -10.29
CA ALA A 182 -4.14 14.96 -11.34
C ALA A 182 -5.21 15.50 -12.30
N ILE A 183 -4.91 15.53 -13.60
CA ILE A 183 -5.88 15.94 -14.62
C ILE A 183 -6.72 14.73 -15.02
N LYS A 184 -8.05 14.80 -14.85
CA LYS A 184 -8.98 13.69 -15.07
C LYS A 184 -10.22 14.14 -15.83
N LYS A 185 -10.92 13.16 -16.42
CA LYS A 185 -12.28 13.31 -16.96
C LYS A 185 -13.26 13.21 -15.78
N VAL A 186 -14.01 14.27 -15.52
CA VAL A 186 -15.01 14.32 -14.45
C VAL A 186 -16.33 14.79 -15.05
N PRO A 187 -17.36 13.94 -15.07
CA PRO A 187 -18.72 14.35 -15.42
C PRO A 187 -19.18 15.50 -14.53
N PHE A 188 -19.88 16.46 -15.13
CA PHE A 188 -20.38 17.62 -14.39
C PHE A 188 -21.74 18.07 -14.89
N VAL A 189 -22.44 18.83 -14.06
CA VAL A 189 -23.76 19.39 -14.32
C VAL A 189 -23.65 20.91 -14.38
N ASP A 190 -24.23 21.51 -15.41
CA ASP A 190 -24.43 22.96 -15.47
C ASP A 190 -25.50 23.37 -14.43
N PRO A 191 -25.19 24.28 -13.49
CA PRO A 191 -26.12 24.63 -12.41
C PRO A 191 -27.36 25.41 -12.87
N ILE A 192 -27.32 26.05 -14.04
CA ILE A 192 -28.41 26.88 -14.56
C ILE A 192 -29.40 26.00 -15.35
N THR A 193 -28.88 25.15 -16.23
CA THR A 193 -29.69 24.32 -17.13
C THR A 193 -30.00 22.94 -16.56
N GLY A 194 -29.22 22.47 -15.58
CA GLY A 194 -29.30 21.11 -15.06
C GLY A 194 -28.76 20.04 -16.02
N GLN A 195 -28.16 20.42 -17.14
CA GLN A 195 -27.65 19.48 -18.13
C GLN A 195 -26.36 18.81 -17.65
N ARG A 196 -26.36 17.47 -17.63
CA ARG A 196 -25.15 16.67 -17.39
C ARG A 196 -24.31 16.56 -18.66
N THR A 197 -23.00 16.74 -18.51
CA THR A 197 -22.00 16.53 -19.55
C THR A 197 -21.00 15.46 -19.10
N ASP A 198 -20.83 14.43 -19.92
CA ASP A 198 -19.75 13.46 -19.77
C ASP A 198 -18.62 13.84 -20.77
N PRO A 199 -17.50 14.41 -20.30
CA PRO A 199 -16.50 15.03 -21.16
C PRO A 199 -15.67 14.01 -21.94
N LEU A 200 -15.39 14.32 -23.21
CA LEU A 200 -14.57 13.47 -24.09
C LEU A 200 -13.08 13.55 -23.77
N GLU A 201 -12.61 14.68 -23.23
CA GLU A 201 -11.20 14.92 -22.85
C GLU A 201 -11.10 15.32 -21.36
N PRO A 202 -9.92 15.15 -20.71
CA PRO A 202 -9.75 15.56 -19.32
C PRO A 202 -10.07 17.04 -19.11
N ASN A 203 -10.99 17.33 -18.19
CA ASN A 203 -11.59 18.66 -17.98
C ASN A 203 -11.40 19.18 -16.54
N ALA A 204 -10.88 18.36 -15.63
CA ALA A 204 -10.84 18.67 -14.21
C ALA A 204 -9.48 18.35 -13.59
N ILE A 205 -9.12 19.15 -12.59
CA ILE A 205 -8.07 18.93 -11.63
C ILE A 205 -8.68 18.24 -10.41
N LYS A 206 -8.12 17.07 -10.06
CA LYS A 206 -8.28 16.44 -8.75
C LYS A 206 -7.04 16.73 -7.92
N LEU A 207 -7.25 17.07 -6.66
CA LEU A 207 -6.18 17.26 -5.69
C LEU A 207 -6.10 16.05 -4.79
N GLU A 208 -4.91 15.49 -4.65
CA GLU A 208 -4.64 14.32 -3.82
C GLU A 208 -3.38 14.58 -3.00
N SER A 209 -3.38 14.16 -1.74
CA SER A 209 -2.16 14.14 -0.92
C SER A 209 -1.63 12.71 -0.86
N PHE A 210 -0.30 12.55 -0.78
CA PHE A 210 0.33 11.24 -0.75
C PHE A 210 0.97 10.96 0.61
N VAL A 211 0.66 9.81 1.19
CA VAL A 211 1.17 9.39 2.51
C VAL A 211 2.70 9.32 2.54
N PHE A 212 3.35 8.99 1.43
CA PHE A 212 4.79 8.89 1.34
C PHE A 212 5.49 10.24 1.38
N ASP A 213 4.79 11.36 1.14
CA ASP A 213 5.37 12.70 1.30
C ASP A 213 5.77 12.98 2.75
N ALA A 214 5.18 12.25 3.71
CA ALA A 214 5.60 12.30 5.11
C ALA A 214 7.07 11.88 5.31
N LEU A 215 7.68 11.11 4.38
CA LEU A 215 9.10 10.75 4.45
C LEU A 215 10.01 11.99 4.37
N HIS A 216 9.59 13.02 3.65
CA HIS A 216 10.35 14.26 3.52
C HIS A 216 10.43 15.02 4.86
N GLU A 217 9.38 14.91 5.67
CA GLU A 217 9.25 15.57 6.97
C GLU A 217 9.94 14.80 8.11
N ALA A 218 10.25 13.52 7.88
CA ALA A 218 10.97 12.68 8.83
C ALA A 218 12.48 13.04 8.86
N GLU A 219 13.08 13.03 10.04
CA GLU A 219 14.49 13.38 10.25
C GLU A 219 15.43 12.31 9.69
N SER A 220 15.19 11.05 10.07
CA SER A 220 16.00 9.92 9.64
C SER A 220 15.11 8.71 9.34
N PRO A 221 14.49 8.67 8.15
CA PRO A 221 13.65 7.54 7.75
C PRO A 221 14.47 6.36 7.24
N ILE A 222 13.99 5.14 7.52
CA ILE A 222 14.59 3.88 7.05
C ILE A 222 13.76 3.30 5.90
N VAL A 223 14.45 2.75 4.89
CA VAL A 223 13.84 1.92 3.85
C VAL A 223 14.37 0.50 3.97
N LEU A 224 13.47 -0.46 4.23
CA LEU A 224 13.78 -1.88 4.25
C LEU A 224 13.42 -2.51 2.91
N ARG A 225 14.43 -2.99 2.17
CA ARG A 225 14.20 -3.82 0.99
C ARG A 225 13.72 -5.20 1.42
N THR A 226 12.62 -5.66 0.84
CA THR A 226 12.00 -6.97 1.11
C THR A 226 11.95 -7.84 -0.15
N ASP A 227 11.66 -9.13 0.04
CA ASP A 227 11.40 -10.04 -1.07
C ASP A 227 9.98 -9.80 -1.64
N ARG A 228 9.89 -9.72 -2.96
CA ARG A 228 8.63 -9.44 -3.65
C ARG A 228 7.61 -10.56 -3.48
N VAL A 229 8.04 -11.81 -3.55
CA VAL A 229 7.13 -12.95 -3.43
C VAL A 229 6.62 -13.06 -2.01
N GLU A 230 7.44 -12.73 -1.02
CA GLU A 230 7.01 -12.65 0.38
C GLU A 230 6.00 -11.53 0.62
N GLU A 231 6.22 -10.31 0.10
CA GLU A 231 5.53 -9.13 0.62
C GLU A 231 4.72 -8.31 -0.38
N PHE A 232 4.74 -8.63 -1.69
CA PHE A 232 4.13 -7.76 -2.70
C PHE A 232 3.40 -8.51 -3.82
N ALA A 233 2.09 -8.68 -3.64
CA ALA A 233 1.17 -9.34 -4.58
C ALA A 233 -0.08 -8.47 -4.87
N PRO A 234 0.08 -7.23 -5.37
CA PRO A 234 -1.00 -6.25 -5.48
C PRO A 234 -2.11 -6.66 -6.46
N ILE A 235 -3.32 -6.16 -6.23
CA ILE A 235 -4.50 -6.32 -7.08
C ILE A 235 -5.01 -4.93 -7.50
N LYS A 236 -4.58 -4.49 -8.69
CA LYS A 236 -4.93 -3.19 -9.28
C LYS A 236 -5.84 -3.31 -10.50
N ASN A 237 -5.76 -4.44 -11.22
CA ASN A 237 -6.46 -4.66 -12.49
C ASN A 237 -7.39 -5.87 -12.40
N ALA A 238 -8.45 -5.89 -13.21
CA ALA A 238 -9.37 -7.04 -13.28
C ALA A 238 -8.70 -8.30 -13.87
N SER A 239 -7.75 -8.12 -14.79
CA SER A 239 -7.01 -9.19 -15.48
C SER A 239 -5.64 -8.69 -15.92
N GLY A 240 -4.70 -9.61 -16.19
CA GLY A 240 -3.33 -9.27 -16.61
C GLY A 240 -2.42 -9.01 -15.42
N GLU A 241 -1.45 -8.12 -15.58
CA GLU A 241 -0.52 -7.70 -14.52
C GLU A 241 -1.28 -7.12 -13.32
N ASP A 242 -0.80 -7.40 -12.11
CA ASP A 242 -1.41 -6.97 -10.83
C ASP A 242 -2.93 -7.24 -10.77
N SER A 243 -3.34 -8.46 -11.12
CA SER A 243 -4.73 -8.93 -11.08
C SER A 243 -4.95 -10.03 -10.04
N PRO A 244 -6.20 -10.43 -9.73
CA PRO A 244 -6.45 -11.54 -8.81
C PRO A 244 -5.71 -12.83 -9.22
N ALA A 245 -5.55 -13.08 -10.53
CA ALA A 245 -4.85 -14.24 -11.04
C ALA A 245 -3.34 -14.19 -10.74
N THR A 246 -2.68 -13.05 -10.98
CA THR A 246 -1.25 -12.90 -10.69
C THR A 246 -0.98 -12.86 -9.19
N SER A 247 -1.89 -12.23 -8.41
CA SER A 247 -1.79 -12.22 -6.94
C SER A 247 -1.92 -13.63 -6.36
N LYS A 248 -2.89 -14.45 -6.84
CA LYS A 248 -3.00 -15.86 -6.45
C LYS A 248 -1.74 -16.65 -6.79
N ALA A 249 -1.16 -16.42 -7.97
CA ALA A 249 0.06 -17.11 -8.39
C ALA A 249 1.25 -16.80 -7.45
N ILE A 250 1.44 -15.53 -7.06
CA ILE A 250 2.49 -15.13 -6.11
C ILE A 250 2.26 -15.75 -4.72
N GLN A 251 1.01 -15.76 -4.24
CA GLN A 251 0.64 -16.41 -2.97
C GLN A 251 0.95 -17.91 -2.97
N VAL A 252 0.64 -18.61 -4.06
CA VAL A 252 0.99 -20.04 -4.22
C VAL A 252 2.51 -20.22 -4.29
N GLU A 253 3.22 -19.37 -5.02
CA GLU A 253 4.69 -19.43 -5.09
C GLU A 253 5.30 -19.28 -3.69
N ARG A 254 4.84 -18.30 -2.92
CA ARG A 254 5.26 -18.08 -1.52
C ARG A 254 5.01 -19.32 -0.65
N ALA A 255 3.80 -19.86 -0.70
CA ALA A 255 3.46 -21.07 0.05
C ALA A 255 4.37 -22.26 -0.31
N VAL A 256 4.67 -22.43 -1.60
CA VAL A 256 5.58 -23.49 -2.07
C VAL A 256 7.02 -23.24 -1.64
N ARG A 257 7.51 -21.99 -1.64
CA ARG A 257 8.84 -21.63 -1.10
C ARG A 257 8.94 -22.04 0.37
N TRP A 258 7.93 -21.72 1.17
CA TRP A 258 7.90 -22.06 2.59
C TRP A 258 7.89 -23.57 2.84
N LEU A 259 7.09 -24.33 2.10
CA LEU A 259 7.08 -25.79 2.19
C LEU A 259 8.46 -26.39 1.86
N LYS A 260 9.09 -25.93 0.78
CA LYS A 260 10.42 -26.39 0.38
C LYS A 260 11.48 -26.07 1.44
N GLU A 261 11.46 -24.87 2.01
CA GLU A 261 12.37 -24.46 3.09
C GLU A 261 12.13 -25.25 4.40
N ALA A 262 10.88 -25.59 4.69
CA ALA A 262 10.52 -26.48 5.78
C ALA A 262 10.96 -27.94 5.55
N GLY A 263 11.45 -28.29 4.35
CA GLY A 263 11.86 -29.64 3.96
C GLY A 263 10.72 -30.54 3.50
N ILE A 264 9.58 -29.97 3.13
CA ILE A 264 8.38 -30.69 2.69
C ILE A 264 8.39 -30.78 1.15
N PRO A 265 8.38 -31.99 0.57
CA PRO A 265 8.35 -32.15 -0.88
C PRO A 265 7.06 -31.58 -1.49
N VAL A 266 7.21 -30.84 -2.59
CA VAL A 266 6.10 -30.28 -3.36
C VAL A 266 6.15 -30.85 -4.78
N PRO A 267 5.06 -31.45 -5.30
CA PRO A 267 5.02 -31.94 -6.66
C PRO A 267 5.17 -30.77 -7.64
N CYS A 268 6.03 -30.95 -8.64
CA CYS A 268 6.31 -29.94 -9.66
C CYS A 268 6.22 -30.57 -11.06
N HIS A 269 5.77 -29.79 -12.04
CA HIS A 269 5.87 -30.14 -13.44
C HIS A 269 7.35 -30.14 -13.90
N ALA A 270 7.61 -30.68 -15.10
CA ALA A 270 8.97 -30.76 -15.67
C ALA A 270 9.65 -29.39 -15.86
N ASN A 271 8.86 -28.31 -15.97
CA ASN A 271 9.36 -26.93 -16.08
C ASN A 271 9.68 -26.29 -14.71
N GLY A 272 9.55 -27.03 -13.60
CA GLY A 272 9.82 -26.56 -12.24
C GLY A 272 8.66 -25.82 -11.57
N GLN A 273 7.54 -25.59 -12.27
CA GLN A 273 6.35 -24.98 -11.66
C GLN A 273 5.63 -25.97 -10.74
N PRO A 274 5.00 -25.51 -9.64
CA PRO A 274 4.22 -26.37 -8.77
C PRO A 274 3.07 -27.04 -9.54
N ASP A 275 2.93 -28.36 -9.38
CA ASP A 275 1.81 -29.17 -9.88
C ASP A 275 0.75 -29.31 -8.76
N CYS A 276 0.44 -28.21 -8.10
CA CYS A 276 -0.55 -28.12 -7.04
C CYS A 276 -0.85 -26.65 -6.74
N VAL A 277 -1.99 -26.39 -6.11
CA VAL A 277 -2.31 -25.10 -5.51
C VAL A 277 -2.17 -25.27 -4.01
N VAL A 278 -1.35 -24.44 -3.37
CA VAL A 278 -1.21 -24.44 -1.91
C VAL A 278 -1.62 -23.07 -1.40
N GLU A 279 -2.53 -23.08 -0.42
CA GLU A 279 -2.91 -21.92 0.39
C GLU A 279 -2.53 -22.23 1.85
N ILE A 280 -1.92 -21.26 2.52
CA ILE A 280 -1.53 -21.40 3.93
C ILE A 280 -2.25 -20.32 4.72
N SER A 281 -3.11 -20.74 5.64
CA SER A 281 -3.79 -19.84 6.55
C SER A 281 -2.79 -19.12 7.46
N PRO A 282 -2.92 -17.80 7.68
CA PRO A 282 -2.12 -17.09 8.68
C PRO A 282 -2.28 -17.64 10.12
N LEU A 283 -3.36 -18.40 10.39
CA LEU A 283 -3.57 -19.09 11.66
C LEU A 283 -2.77 -20.40 11.78
N THR A 284 -2.34 -20.95 10.64
CA THR A 284 -1.57 -22.19 10.57
C THR A 284 -0.06 -21.92 10.63
N ALA A 285 0.41 -20.95 9.85
CA ALA A 285 1.83 -20.60 9.78
C ALA A 285 2.02 -19.14 9.39
N ARG A 286 3.02 -18.50 10.01
CA ARG A 286 3.49 -17.15 9.64
C ARG A 286 4.86 -17.15 8.97
N GLY A 287 5.51 -18.32 8.92
CA GLY A 287 6.76 -18.56 8.23
C GLY A 287 7.04 -20.06 8.02
N PRO A 288 8.09 -20.41 7.25
CA PRO A 288 8.49 -21.80 6.97
C PRO A 288 8.71 -22.65 8.23
N GLU A 289 9.44 -22.10 9.20
CA GLU A 289 9.03 -22.03 10.60
C GLU A 289 8.08 -23.09 11.17
N ASP A 290 6.82 -22.68 11.05
CA ASP A 290 5.66 -23.25 11.70
C ASP A 290 5.17 -24.51 10.97
N LEU A 291 5.54 -24.67 9.69
CA LEU A 291 5.00 -25.72 8.81
C LEU A 291 5.52 -27.12 9.16
N ARG A 292 6.72 -27.23 9.74
CA ARG A 292 7.30 -28.54 10.09
C ARG A 292 6.41 -29.34 11.03
N ARG A 293 5.73 -28.67 11.96
CA ARG A 293 4.82 -29.32 12.92
C ARG A 293 3.48 -29.67 12.28
N THR A 294 2.93 -28.77 11.46
CA THR A 294 1.61 -28.92 10.85
C THR A 294 1.55 -30.00 9.77
N MET A 295 2.67 -30.22 9.07
CA MET A 295 2.79 -31.14 7.94
C MET A 295 3.45 -32.47 8.29
N LEU A 296 3.66 -32.77 9.57
CA LEU A 296 4.26 -34.02 10.00
C LEU A 296 3.41 -35.21 9.51
N GLY A 297 3.98 -36.03 8.62
CA GLY A 297 3.31 -37.21 8.05
C GLY A 297 2.28 -36.93 6.93
N LYS A 298 2.17 -35.68 6.44
CA LYS A 298 1.32 -35.32 5.31
C LYS A 298 2.15 -35.20 4.02
N SER A 299 1.58 -35.60 2.88
CA SER A 299 2.16 -35.40 1.56
C SER A 299 1.24 -34.57 0.67
N ILE A 300 1.82 -33.75 -0.20
CA ILE A 300 1.07 -32.98 -1.21
C ILE A 300 1.08 -33.77 -2.52
N THR A 301 -0.11 -33.98 -3.09
CA THR A 301 -0.28 -34.78 -4.30
C THR A 301 -0.40 -33.87 -5.52
N ALA A 302 0.11 -34.33 -6.67
CA ALA A 302 0.01 -33.61 -7.93
C ALA A 302 -1.46 -33.32 -8.32
N GLY A 303 -1.73 -32.17 -8.90
CA GLY A 303 -3.05 -31.73 -9.33
C GLY A 303 -4.04 -31.39 -8.21
N THR A 304 -3.61 -31.30 -6.95
CA THR A 304 -4.49 -31.01 -5.81
C THR A 304 -4.48 -29.54 -5.40
N GLU A 305 -5.59 -29.07 -4.84
CA GLU A 305 -5.65 -27.85 -4.04
C GLU A 305 -5.56 -28.22 -2.56
N VAL A 306 -4.59 -27.64 -1.85
CA VAL A 306 -4.31 -27.92 -0.45
C VAL A 306 -4.41 -26.62 0.34
N LEU A 307 -5.31 -26.61 1.33
CA LEU A 307 -5.42 -25.56 2.32
C LEU A 307 -4.78 -26.05 3.63
N LEU A 308 -3.75 -25.34 4.09
CA LEU A 308 -3.00 -25.62 5.31
C LEU A 308 -3.38 -24.64 6.41
#